data_AF-A0A172WFX4-F1
#
_entry.id   AF-A0A172WFX4-F1
#
_cell.length_a   1.000
_cell.length_b   1.000
_cell.length_c   1.000
_cell.angle_alpha   90.00
_cell.angle_beta   90.00
_cell.angle_gamma   90.00
#
_symmetry.space_group_name_H-M   'P 1'
#
loop_
_entity.id
_entity.type
_entity.pdbx_description
1 polymer ?
#
loop_
_entity_poly.entity_id
_entity_poly.type
_entity_poly.pdbx_seq_one_letter_code
_entity_poly.pdbx_strand_id
1 'polypeptide(L)'
;MINFYLNPILFALFVDIVLLLRRAKNISVYIKLVLIQILLAYMIFTLTRNKDPRFLMPVIPFIGLVMGSGVELATRIENEAKIASALMVCIVLGGALNVATFLRVIPQTEIYKNPDLIPISGGSLYLSGNYWSFNLDTTEEEWEINRILSTVEELGGDNGILYILSNNPIIVYPLKYRALINGSDLKVVKPNTSQLIPLVFSADYVLYTTSEYYSARWKVKYSTLARKLFITYNNITGVFVPIEKFEFPDGTIGILYRHEKDETLFSNISKENVRVMCKKENVTFEGKIQLTVICVYWIEGISLIEYRWKVLKGIGTDYTIFVHLTDENGNTLFQMDHKPCNGLCPTSKWKPGNHRGSILLPSPGCYRIRLGFWDPTNRVRVSVKDKDKNDGHNRAVVGQLCYKATTIIDLR
;
A
#
# COMPACT_ATOMS: atom_id res chain seq x y z
N MET A 1 21.03 -18.01 -7.05
CA MET A 1 22.42 -18.32 -7.49
C MET A 1 23.32 -17.13 -7.23
N ILE A 2 24.25 -17.24 -6.28
CA ILE A 2 25.24 -16.19 -5.97
C ILE A 2 26.39 -16.37 -6.96
N ASN A 3 26.62 -15.39 -7.82
CA ASN A 3 27.75 -15.37 -8.74
C ASN A 3 29.03 -15.10 -7.93
N PHE A 4 29.56 -16.16 -7.33
CA PHE A 4 30.90 -16.25 -6.73
C PHE A 4 31.95 -16.29 -7.85
N TYR A 5 31.98 -15.27 -8.72
CA TYR A 5 33.20 -15.01 -9.47
C TYR A 5 34.18 -14.31 -8.52
N LEU A 6 34.87 -15.15 -7.73
CA LEU A 6 36.22 -14.87 -7.26
C LEU A 6 37.03 -14.40 -8.47
N ASN A 7 37.16 -13.08 -8.61
CA ASN A 7 37.97 -12.49 -9.67
C ASN A 7 39.44 -12.84 -9.34
N PRO A 8 40.11 -13.72 -10.10
CA PRO A 8 41.44 -14.26 -9.74
C PRO A 8 42.50 -13.16 -9.64
N ILE A 9 42.27 -12.06 -10.37
CA ILE A 9 43.08 -10.84 -10.36
C ILE A 9 43.08 -10.19 -8.97
N LEU A 10 42.00 -10.31 -8.20
CA LEU A 10 41.86 -9.70 -6.87
C LEU A 10 42.60 -10.47 -5.77
N PHE A 11 42.65 -11.80 -5.85
CA PHE A 11 43.43 -12.62 -4.91
C PHE A 11 44.93 -12.39 -5.12
N ALA A 12 45.36 -12.26 -6.39
CA ALA A 12 46.73 -11.89 -6.73
C ALA A 12 47.10 -10.50 -6.18
N LEU A 13 46.25 -9.49 -6.39
CA LEU A 13 46.45 -8.15 -5.84
C LEU A 13 46.49 -8.12 -4.30
N PHE A 14 45.70 -8.96 -3.62
CA PHE A 14 45.68 -9.02 -2.16
C PHE A 14 47.00 -9.58 -1.60
N VAL A 15 47.53 -10.63 -2.21
CA VAL A 15 48.83 -11.22 -1.85
C VAL A 15 49.95 -10.22 -2.16
N ASP A 16 49.90 -9.55 -3.31
CA ASP A 16 50.90 -8.56 -3.71
C ASP A 16 50.90 -7.32 -2.80
N ILE A 17 49.72 -6.79 -2.42
CA ILE A 17 49.63 -5.64 -1.50
C ILE A 17 50.15 -5.99 -0.11
N VAL A 18 49.84 -7.17 0.42
CA VAL A 18 50.34 -7.62 1.73
C VAL A 18 51.86 -7.83 1.70
N LEU A 19 52.40 -8.37 0.60
CA LEU A 19 53.85 -8.52 0.40
C LEU A 19 54.55 -7.17 0.24
N LEU A 20 53.92 -6.20 -0.44
CA LEU A 20 54.42 -4.85 -0.66
C LEU A 20 54.43 -4.05 0.66
N LEU A 21 53.37 -4.19 1.48
CA LEU A 21 53.30 -3.61 2.84
C LEU A 21 54.31 -4.23 3.82
N ARG A 22 54.68 -5.51 3.64
CA ARG A 22 55.72 -6.19 4.43
C ARG A 22 57.13 -5.81 4.01
N ARG A 23 57.42 -5.68 2.71
CA ARG A 23 58.76 -5.36 2.21
C ARG A 23 59.14 -3.90 2.38
N ALA A 24 58.17 -3.00 2.33
CA ALA A 24 58.45 -1.57 2.36
C ALA A 24 58.49 -1.04 3.81
N LYS A 25 59.63 -1.27 4.48
CA LYS A 25 59.91 -0.77 5.86
C LYS A 25 59.80 0.75 6.01
N ASN A 26 59.87 1.51 4.92
CA ASN A 26 59.84 2.98 4.92
C ASN A 26 58.48 3.59 4.52
N ILE A 27 57.41 2.80 4.39
CA ILE A 27 56.08 3.37 4.13
C ILE A 27 55.56 4.03 5.42
N SER A 28 55.21 5.31 5.33
CA SER A 28 54.66 6.07 6.45
C SER A 28 53.39 5.40 6.99
N VAL A 29 53.21 5.47 8.31
CA VAL A 29 52.01 4.93 9.00
C VAL A 29 50.71 5.45 8.37
N TYR A 30 50.76 6.67 7.84
CA TYR A 30 49.66 7.31 7.14
C TYR A 30 49.19 6.54 5.90
N ILE A 31 50.10 6.12 5.03
CA ILE A 31 49.75 5.36 3.81
C ILE A 31 49.13 4.00 4.17
N LYS A 32 49.60 3.38 5.25
CA LYS A 32 49.03 2.12 5.75
C LYS A 32 47.58 2.29 6.21
N LEU A 33 47.28 3.38 6.92
CA LEU A 33 45.92 3.69 7.39
C LEU A 33 44.95 3.94 6.23
N VAL A 34 45.40 4.67 5.20
CA VAL A 34 44.57 4.95 4.01
C VAL A 34 44.27 3.67 3.22
N LEU A 35 45.27 2.80 3.04
CA LEU A 35 45.06 1.50 2.38
C LEU A 35 44.09 0.61 3.15
N ILE A 36 44.17 0.59 4.49
CA ILE A 36 43.21 -0.15 5.34
C ILE A 36 41.78 0.38 5.15
N GLN A 37 41.59 1.69 5.08
CA GLN A 37 40.27 2.29 4.89
C GLN A 37 39.66 2.00 3.52
N ILE A 38 40.47 2.04 2.46
CA ILE A 38 40.05 1.63 1.11
C ILE A 38 39.66 0.15 1.11
N LEU A 39 40.46 -0.71 1.76
CA LEU A 39 40.18 -2.14 1.88
C LEU A 39 38.88 -2.43 2.65
N LEU A 40 38.63 -1.68 3.72
CA LEU A 40 37.45 -1.86 4.57
C LEU A 40 36.16 -1.47 3.84
N ALA A 41 36.17 -0.36 3.10
CA ALA A 41 35.04 0.03 2.27
C ALA A 41 34.83 -0.94 1.09
N TYR A 42 35.90 -1.44 0.50
CA TYR A 42 35.83 -2.48 -0.53
C TYR A 42 35.22 -3.78 0.00
N MET A 43 35.61 -4.20 1.20
CA MET A 43 35.07 -5.37 1.89
C MET A 43 33.57 -5.18 2.21
N ILE A 44 33.16 -3.97 2.61
CA ILE A 44 31.73 -3.67 2.80
C ILE A 44 30.98 -3.81 1.47
N PHE A 45 31.48 -3.26 0.37
CA PHE A 45 30.80 -3.34 -0.94
C PHE A 45 30.77 -4.75 -1.57
N THR A 46 31.76 -5.59 -1.26
CA THR A 46 31.87 -6.94 -1.83
C THR A 46 31.25 -8.03 -0.96
N LEU A 47 31.43 -7.97 0.36
CA LEU A 47 30.90 -8.97 1.28
C LEU A 47 29.51 -8.63 1.82
N THR A 48 29.15 -7.34 1.90
CA THR A 48 27.80 -6.96 2.34
C THR A 48 26.85 -6.85 1.15
N ARG A 49 25.59 -7.21 1.39
CA ARG A 49 24.53 -7.15 0.39
C ARG A 49 24.13 -5.72 0.02
N ASN A 50 24.58 -4.72 0.78
CA ASN A 50 24.15 -3.33 0.69
C ASN A 50 25.19 -2.48 -0.06
N LYS A 51 24.84 -2.06 -1.28
CA LYS A 51 25.73 -1.32 -2.21
C LYS A 51 25.44 0.19 -2.25
N ASP A 52 24.94 0.76 -1.16
CA ASP A 52 24.54 2.17 -1.13
C ASP A 52 25.76 3.12 -1.30
N PRO A 53 25.72 4.05 -2.27
CA PRO A 53 26.81 5.00 -2.50
C PRO A 53 27.17 5.87 -1.28
N ARG A 54 26.26 6.02 -0.32
CA ARG A 54 26.51 6.77 0.92
C ARG A 54 27.64 6.19 1.76
N PHE A 55 27.95 4.90 1.61
CA PHE A 55 29.09 4.27 2.29
C PHE A 55 30.45 4.62 1.64
N LEU A 56 30.47 5.19 0.44
CA LEU A 56 31.67 5.73 -0.20
C LEU A 56 32.01 7.16 0.27
N MET A 57 31.03 7.93 0.75
CA MET A 57 31.22 9.33 1.16
C MET A 57 32.40 9.54 2.15
N PRO A 58 32.60 8.69 3.18
CA PRO A 58 33.72 8.84 4.09
C PRO A 58 35.09 8.56 3.45
N VAL A 59 35.13 7.88 2.30
CA VAL A 59 36.36 7.35 1.68
C VAL A 59 36.82 8.19 0.49
N ILE A 60 35.91 8.95 -0.14
CA ILE A 60 36.21 9.86 -1.25
C ILE A 60 37.37 10.83 -0.94
N PRO A 61 37.45 11.49 0.24
CA PRO A 61 38.56 12.40 0.55
C PRO A 61 39.92 11.68 0.57
N PHE A 62 39.95 10.43 1.01
CA PHE A 62 41.17 9.62 1.08
C PHE A 62 41.62 9.13 -0.28
N ILE A 63 40.69 8.77 -1.17
CA ILE A 63 40.98 8.45 -2.58
C ILE A 63 41.63 9.66 -3.27
N GLY A 64 41.09 10.86 -3.04
CA GLY A 64 41.66 12.10 -3.57
C GLY A 64 43.08 12.37 -3.08
N LEU A 65 43.37 12.09 -1.80
CA LEU A 65 44.71 12.24 -1.21
C LEU A 65 45.73 11.25 -1.80
N VAL A 66 45.35 9.99 -2.02
CA VAL A 66 46.22 8.99 -2.68
C VAL A 66 46.48 9.38 -4.13
N MET A 67 45.45 9.85 -4.84
CA MET A 67 45.60 10.36 -6.21
C MET A 67 46.55 11.55 -6.27
N GLY A 68 46.40 12.54 -5.38
CA GLY A 68 47.29 13.70 -5.31
C GLY A 68 48.74 13.30 -5.05
N SER A 69 48.96 12.39 -4.10
CA SER A 69 50.29 11.86 -3.76
C SER A 69 50.92 11.10 -4.93
N GLY A 70 50.13 10.31 -5.65
CA GLY A 70 50.57 9.56 -6.83
C GLY A 70 50.93 10.46 -8.01
N VAL A 71 50.16 11.54 -8.23
CA VAL A 71 50.45 12.55 -9.25
C VAL A 71 51.71 13.34 -8.91
N GLU A 72 51.91 13.72 -7.65
CA GLU A 72 53.13 14.42 -7.20
C GLU A 72 54.39 13.54 -7.30
N LEU A 73 54.27 12.24 -7.02
CA LEU A 73 55.36 11.29 -7.21
C LEU A 73 55.68 11.08 -8.70
N ALA A 74 54.65 11.04 -9.55
CA ALA A 74 54.79 10.88 -11.01
C ALA A 74 55.49 12.08 -11.67
N THR A 75 55.39 13.29 -11.12
CA THR A 75 56.05 14.48 -11.69
C THR A 75 57.52 14.61 -11.31
N ARG A 76 57.99 13.92 -10.26
CA ARG A 76 59.37 14.04 -9.74
C ARG A 76 60.37 12.97 -10.22
N ILE A 77 59.94 11.88 -10.85
CA ILE A 77 60.83 10.74 -11.15
C ILE A 77 61.04 10.56 -12.67
N GLU A 78 62.31 10.42 -13.09
CA GLU A 78 62.75 10.15 -14.47
C GLU A 78 63.15 8.67 -14.66
N ASN A 79 62.20 7.72 -14.63
CA ASN A 79 62.27 6.39 -15.28
C ASN A 79 61.04 5.52 -14.96
N GLU A 80 61.06 4.21 -15.29
CA GLU A 80 60.03 3.14 -15.16
C GLU A 80 59.02 3.28 -14.00
N ALA A 81 59.40 3.85 -12.85
CA ALA A 81 58.47 4.17 -11.75
C ALA A 81 57.36 5.16 -12.15
N LYS A 82 57.58 6.02 -13.15
CA LYS A 82 56.61 6.96 -13.73
C LYS A 82 55.45 6.24 -14.41
N ILE A 83 55.75 5.13 -15.07
CA ILE A 83 54.76 4.26 -15.72
C ILE A 83 53.91 3.58 -14.66
N ALA A 84 54.51 3.08 -13.58
CA ALA A 84 53.79 2.46 -12.47
C ALA A 84 52.85 3.44 -11.73
N SER A 85 53.29 4.68 -11.50
CA SER A 85 52.43 5.73 -10.91
C SER A 85 51.28 6.15 -11.84
N ALA A 86 51.54 6.27 -13.15
CA ALA A 86 50.50 6.56 -14.12
C ALA A 86 49.48 5.41 -14.22
N LEU A 87 49.94 4.16 -14.20
CA LEU A 87 49.07 2.97 -14.18
C LEU A 87 48.19 2.94 -12.93
N MET A 88 48.74 3.29 -11.76
CA MET A 88 47.98 3.35 -10.52
C MET A 88 46.87 4.41 -10.60
N VAL A 89 47.18 5.61 -11.12
CA VAL A 89 46.18 6.67 -11.36
C VAL A 89 45.10 6.20 -12.33
N CYS A 90 45.48 5.55 -13.44
CA CYS A 90 44.53 4.98 -14.41
C CYS A 90 43.65 3.86 -13.85
N ILE A 91 44.19 2.98 -12.99
CA ILE A 91 43.42 1.91 -12.35
C ILE A 91 42.40 2.50 -11.36
N VAL A 92 42.78 3.51 -10.57
CA VAL A 92 41.85 4.14 -9.61
C VAL A 92 40.81 4.99 -10.35
N LEU A 93 41.19 5.73 -11.40
CA LEU A 93 40.24 6.45 -12.26
C LEU A 93 39.31 5.48 -13.00
N GLY A 94 39.83 4.38 -13.53
CA GLY A 94 39.05 3.34 -14.19
C GLY A 94 38.09 2.63 -13.24
N GLY A 95 38.52 2.37 -12.00
CA GLY A 95 37.66 1.84 -10.93
C GLY A 95 36.56 2.81 -10.53
N ALA A 96 36.88 4.10 -10.36
CA ALA A 96 35.91 5.15 -10.05
C ALA A 96 34.92 5.41 -11.21
N LEU A 97 35.39 5.38 -12.45
CA LEU A 97 34.55 5.46 -13.64
C LEU A 97 33.69 4.21 -13.83
N ASN A 98 34.16 3.03 -13.42
CA ASN A 98 33.33 1.83 -13.39
C ASN A 98 32.20 1.92 -12.34
N VAL A 99 32.44 2.60 -11.21
CA VAL A 99 31.36 2.94 -10.27
C VAL A 99 30.38 3.95 -10.90
N ALA A 100 30.87 4.85 -11.76
CA ALA A 100 30.00 5.78 -12.51
C ALA A 100 29.16 5.09 -13.61
N THR A 101 29.63 4.00 -14.23
CA THR A 101 28.79 3.17 -15.10
C THR A 101 27.74 2.38 -14.33
N PHE A 102 27.97 2.03 -13.05
CA PHE A 102 26.91 1.52 -12.17
C PHE A 102 25.85 2.56 -11.81
N LEU A 103 26.16 3.87 -11.90
CA LEU A 103 25.18 4.95 -11.72
C LEU A 103 24.39 5.28 -13.00
N ARG A 104 24.79 4.73 -14.16
CA ARG A 104 24.13 4.94 -15.46
C ARG A 104 23.56 3.66 -16.06
N VAL A 105 22.67 2.98 -15.34
CA VAL A 105 21.47 2.37 -15.93
C VAL A 105 20.37 2.39 -14.87
N ILE A 106 19.83 3.58 -14.54
CA ILE A 106 18.40 3.62 -14.25
C ILE A 106 17.77 3.65 -15.64
N PRO A 107 17.07 2.60 -16.10
CA PRO A 107 16.32 2.71 -17.32
C PRO A 107 15.30 3.83 -17.08
N GLN A 108 15.51 4.99 -17.69
CA GLN A 108 14.39 5.91 -17.90
C GLN A 108 13.54 5.27 -18.99
N THR A 109 12.75 4.28 -18.61
CA THR A 109 11.58 3.93 -19.40
C THR A 109 10.71 5.17 -19.44
N GLU A 110 10.57 5.80 -20.61
CA GLU A 110 9.45 6.69 -20.86
C GLU A 110 8.18 5.85 -20.63
N ILE A 111 7.59 6.01 -19.45
CA ILE A 111 6.30 5.39 -19.15
C ILE A 111 5.31 6.12 -20.03
N TYR A 112 4.94 5.49 -21.15
CA TYR A 112 3.76 5.90 -21.91
C TYR A 112 2.62 5.98 -20.91
N LYS A 113 2.08 7.19 -20.69
CA LYS A 113 0.85 7.37 -19.92
C LYS A 113 -0.24 6.62 -20.67
N ASN A 114 -0.46 5.36 -20.30
CA ASN A 114 -1.65 4.65 -20.71
C ASN A 114 -2.82 5.31 -19.96
N PRO A 115 -3.77 5.96 -20.65
CA PRO A 115 -4.93 6.58 -20.01
C PRO A 115 -5.79 5.58 -19.22
N ASP A 116 -5.61 4.27 -19.43
CA ASP A 116 -6.32 3.21 -18.72
C ASP A 116 -5.65 2.79 -17.39
N LEU A 117 -4.44 3.29 -17.07
CA LEU A 117 -3.78 3.05 -15.79
C LEU A 117 -4.27 4.04 -14.72
N ILE A 118 -5.17 3.56 -13.85
CA ILE A 118 -5.65 4.32 -12.69
C ILE A 118 -4.48 4.46 -11.69
N PRO A 119 -4.07 5.69 -11.31
CA PRO A 119 -2.99 5.91 -10.37
C PRO A 119 -3.34 5.30 -9.01
N ILE A 120 -2.48 4.41 -8.55
CA ILE A 120 -2.54 3.81 -7.22
C ILE A 120 -2.19 4.91 -6.21
N SER A 121 -3.21 5.50 -5.60
CA SER A 121 -3.15 6.46 -4.49
C SER A 121 -2.26 7.69 -4.72
N GLY A 122 -2.85 8.81 -5.17
CA GLY A 122 -2.43 10.19 -4.83
C GLY A 122 -0.97 10.62 -5.07
N GLY A 123 -0.14 9.79 -5.67
CA GLY A 123 1.26 10.05 -5.94
C GLY A 123 1.59 9.40 -7.27
N SER A 124 2.24 10.18 -8.13
CA SER A 124 2.87 9.67 -9.35
C SER A 124 3.64 8.40 -9.01
N LEU A 125 3.60 7.41 -9.90
CA LEU A 125 4.36 6.17 -9.81
C LEU A 125 5.86 6.52 -9.86
N TYR A 126 6.43 6.96 -8.74
CA TYR A 126 7.86 7.08 -8.59
C TYR A 126 8.36 5.67 -8.27
N LEU A 127 8.91 5.00 -9.28
CA LEU A 127 9.92 3.96 -9.06
C LEU A 127 11.16 4.64 -8.42
N SER A 128 10.99 5.07 -7.18
CA SER A 128 12.07 5.47 -6.30
C SER A 128 12.91 4.22 -6.08
N GLY A 129 14.16 4.25 -6.51
CA GLY A 129 15.16 3.19 -6.34
C GLY A 129 15.47 2.81 -4.88
N ASN A 130 14.60 3.17 -3.93
CA ASN A 130 14.58 2.71 -2.55
C ASN A 130 13.53 1.62 -2.29
N TYR A 131 12.64 1.33 -3.24
CA TYR A 131 11.95 0.04 -3.22
C TYR A 131 12.98 -0.98 -3.63
N TRP A 132 13.36 -1.82 -2.67
CA TRP A 132 14.19 -2.98 -2.93
C TRP A 132 13.67 -3.60 -4.22
N SER A 133 14.56 -3.77 -5.19
CA SER A 133 14.33 -4.72 -6.26
C SER A 133 13.99 -6.03 -5.57
N PHE A 134 12.70 -6.33 -5.40
CA PHE A 134 12.24 -7.69 -5.35
C PHE A 134 12.83 -8.28 -6.62
N ASN A 135 13.95 -8.98 -6.47
CA ASN A 135 14.55 -9.69 -7.56
C ASN A 135 13.49 -10.74 -7.89
N LEU A 136 12.76 -10.52 -8.98
CA LEU A 136 11.48 -11.17 -9.31
C LEU A 136 11.63 -12.65 -9.68
N ASP A 137 12.80 -13.23 -9.42
CA ASP A 137 13.08 -14.64 -9.58
C ASP A 137 13.43 -15.24 -8.21
N THR A 138 12.47 -15.98 -7.67
CA THR A 138 12.63 -17.05 -6.67
C THR A 138 12.92 -16.63 -5.22
N THR A 139 11.87 -16.58 -4.39
CA THR A 139 11.97 -16.92 -2.95
C THR A 139 10.75 -17.71 -2.49
N GLU A 140 10.94 -18.58 -1.49
CA GLU A 140 9.91 -19.38 -0.79
C GLU A 140 8.77 -18.55 -0.15
N GLU A 141 8.69 -17.24 -0.40
CA GLU A 141 7.60 -16.38 0.05
C GLU A 141 6.47 -16.28 -1.01
N GLU A 142 6.76 -16.63 -2.27
CA GLU A 142 5.79 -16.51 -3.37
C GLU A 142 4.68 -17.57 -3.35
N TRP A 143 4.93 -18.76 -2.80
CA TRP A 143 3.93 -19.82 -2.86
C TRP A 143 2.68 -19.45 -2.08
N GLU A 144 2.79 -18.82 -0.89
CA GLU A 144 1.61 -18.34 -0.16
C GLU A 144 0.92 -17.18 -0.87
N ILE A 145 1.66 -16.30 -1.54
CA ILE A 145 1.06 -15.21 -2.33
C ILE A 145 0.23 -15.78 -3.49
N ASN A 146 0.81 -16.72 -4.25
CA ASN A 146 0.12 -17.38 -5.34
C ASN A 146 -1.06 -18.22 -4.84
N ARG A 147 -0.90 -18.89 -3.69
CA ARG A 147 -1.96 -19.66 -3.05
C ARG A 147 -3.11 -18.77 -2.59
N ILE A 148 -2.85 -17.60 -2.01
CA ILE A 148 -3.92 -16.65 -1.66
C ILE A 148 -4.71 -16.25 -2.91
N LEU A 149 -4.01 -15.92 -3.99
CA LEU A 149 -4.66 -15.54 -5.25
C LEU A 149 -5.45 -16.70 -5.85
N SER A 150 -4.89 -17.92 -5.88
CA SER A 150 -5.58 -19.10 -6.39
C SER A 150 -6.77 -19.48 -5.52
N THR A 151 -6.68 -19.39 -4.19
CA THR A 151 -7.81 -19.60 -3.29
C THR A 151 -8.94 -18.61 -3.59
N VAL A 152 -8.63 -17.33 -3.85
CA VAL A 152 -9.67 -16.35 -4.22
C VAL A 152 -10.29 -16.67 -5.58
N GLU A 153 -9.48 -17.11 -6.55
CA GLU A 153 -9.92 -17.51 -7.89
C GLU A 153 -10.82 -18.76 -7.85
N GLU A 154 -10.44 -19.78 -7.09
CA GLU A 154 -11.23 -21.01 -6.87
C GLU A 154 -12.61 -20.72 -6.25
N LEU A 155 -12.71 -19.65 -5.45
CA LEU A 155 -13.97 -19.19 -4.87
C LEU A 155 -14.83 -18.35 -5.85
N GLY A 156 -14.38 -18.17 -7.09
CA GLY A 156 -15.01 -17.32 -8.11
C GLY A 156 -14.88 -15.83 -7.80
N GLY A 157 -13.84 -15.46 -7.05
CA GLY A 157 -13.58 -14.12 -6.55
C GLY A 157 -12.84 -13.19 -7.51
N ASP A 158 -12.60 -13.61 -8.76
CA ASP A 158 -11.70 -12.93 -9.71
C ASP A 158 -12.06 -11.47 -9.99
N ASN A 159 -13.31 -11.07 -9.80
CA ASN A 159 -13.76 -9.68 -10.04
C ASN A 159 -14.06 -8.93 -8.73
N GLY A 160 -13.69 -9.50 -7.59
CA GLY A 160 -13.96 -8.94 -6.27
C GLY A 160 -12.93 -7.92 -5.79
N ILE A 161 -13.07 -7.50 -4.54
CA ILE A 161 -12.09 -6.66 -3.84
C ILE A 161 -11.50 -7.41 -2.65
N LEU A 162 -10.18 -7.52 -2.65
CA LEU A 162 -9.38 -8.05 -1.54
C LEU A 162 -8.73 -6.90 -0.77
N TYR A 163 -9.17 -6.68 0.47
CA TYR A 163 -8.53 -5.73 1.38
C TYR A 163 -7.42 -6.41 2.20
N ILE A 164 -6.21 -5.84 2.17
CA ILE A 164 -5.07 -6.32 2.95
C ILE A 164 -4.96 -5.53 4.25
N LEU A 165 -5.28 -6.17 5.37
CA LEU A 165 -5.11 -5.67 6.73
C LEU A 165 -3.82 -6.20 7.34
N SER A 166 -2.71 -5.94 6.65
CA SER A 166 -1.37 -6.31 7.09
C SER A 166 -0.40 -5.12 7.07
N ASN A 167 0.47 -5.09 8.07
CA ASN A 167 1.61 -4.19 8.12
C ASN A 167 2.88 -4.78 7.49
N ASN A 168 2.85 -6.06 7.13
CA ASN A 168 4.00 -6.73 6.57
C ASN A 168 4.20 -6.29 5.10
N PRO A 169 5.29 -5.57 4.77
CA PRO A 169 5.57 -5.15 3.41
C PRO A 169 5.83 -6.34 2.47
N ILE A 170 6.29 -7.49 2.99
CA ILE A 170 6.56 -8.72 2.23
C ILE A 170 5.25 -9.34 1.71
N ILE A 171 4.13 -9.09 2.37
CA ILE A 171 2.81 -9.58 1.93
C ILE A 171 2.14 -8.57 1.01
N VAL A 172 2.07 -7.31 1.45
CA VAL A 172 1.23 -6.28 0.83
C VAL A 172 1.65 -5.99 -0.61
N TYR A 173 2.94 -5.75 -0.85
CA TYR A 173 3.40 -5.30 -2.17
C TYR A 173 3.40 -6.44 -3.20
N PRO A 174 3.91 -7.64 -2.89
CA PRO A 174 3.86 -8.77 -3.82
C PRO A 174 2.44 -9.21 -4.16
N LEU A 175 1.51 -9.29 -3.19
CA LEU A 175 0.13 -9.69 -3.48
C LEU A 175 -0.55 -8.73 -4.46
N LYS A 176 -0.34 -7.43 -4.27
CA LYS A 176 -0.85 -6.42 -5.19
C LYS A 176 -0.23 -6.50 -6.57
N TYR A 177 1.07 -6.73 -6.64
CA TYR A 177 1.82 -6.82 -7.89
C TYR A 177 1.45 -8.07 -8.70
N ARG A 178 1.34 -9.24 -8.03
CA ARG A 178 0.99 -10.52 -8.65
C ARG A 178 -0.44 -10.55 -9.16
N ALA A 179 -1.40 -9.99 -8.41
CA ALA A 179 -2.77 -9.83 -8.90
C ALA A 179 -2.83 -9.06 -10.23
N LEU A 180 -2.01 -8.01 -10.38
CA LEU A 180 -1.94 -7.23 -11.62
C LEU A 180 -1.31 -8.02 -12.78
N ILE A 181 -0.21 -8.74 -12.54
CA ILE A 181 0.54 -9.43 -13.61
C ILE A 181 -0.13 -10.70 -14.08
N ASN A 182 -0.79 -11.42 -13.17
CA ASN A 182 -1.53 -12.63 -13.53
C ASN A 182 -2.79 -12.32 -14.35
N GLY A 183 -3.08 -11.04 -14.63
CA GLY A 183 -4.27 -10.62 -15.36
C GLY A 183 -5.57 -10.81 -14.58
N SER A 184 -5.49 -11.01 -13.26
CA SER A 184 -6.66 -11.13 -12.41
C SER A 184 -7.41 -9.79 -12.35
N ASP A 185 -8.74 -9.84 -12.45
CA ASP A 185 -9.58 -8.66 -12.27
C ASP A 185 -9.67 -8.22 -10.79
N LEU A 186 -9.11 -9.03 -9.87
CA LEU A 186 -9.20 -8.87 -8.43
C LEU A 186 -8.54 -7.57 -8.00
N LYS A 187 -9.31 -6.71 -7.34
CA LYS A 187 -8.80 -5.42 -6.86
C LYS A 187 -8.19 -5.60 -5.47
N VAL A 188 -6.86 -5.56 -5.41
CA VAL A 188 -6.11 -5.67 -4.16
C VAL A 188 -5.84 -4.29 -3.53
N VAL A 189 -6.38 -4.05 -2.34
CA VAL A 189 -6.41 -2.73 -1.68
C VAL A 189 -5.78 -2.79 -0.29
N LYS A 190 -4.81 -1.92 0.00
CA LYS A 190 -4.38 -1.64 1.38
C LYS A 190 -5.00 -0.31 1.81
N PRO A 191 -5.84 -0.28 2.86
CA PRO A 191 -6.40 0.97 3.36
C PRO A 191 -5.28 1.82 3.97
N ASN A 192 -4.96 2.95 3.32
CA ASN A 192 -3.89 3.87 3.74
C ASN A 192 -4.40 5.21 4.28
N THR A 193 -5.70 5.49 4.13
CA THR A 193 -6.37 6.70 4.65
C THR A 193 -7.62 6.31 5.44
N SER A 194 -8.04 7.18 6.37
CA SER A 194 -9.25 6.99 7.16
C SER A 194 -10.52 6.85 6.31
N GLN A 195 -10.55 7.47 5.13
CA GLN A 195 -11.67 7.39 4.19
C GLN A 195 -11.86 5.99 3.61
N LEU A 196 -10.78 5.20 3.47
CA LEU A 196 -10.84 3.84 2.94
C LEU A 196 -11.17 2.79 4.01
N ILE A 197 -11.06 3.15 5.29
CA ILE A 197 -11.25 2.21 6.41
C ILE A 197 -12.68 1.64 6.42
N PRO A 198 -13.76 2.43 6.28
CA PRO A 198 -15.12 1.88 6.23
C PRO A 198 -15.32 0.88 5.09
N LEU A 199 -14.67 1.11 3.95
CA LEU A 199 -14.83 0.26 2.77
C LEU A 199 -14.33 -1.17 2.98
N VAL A 200 -13.51 -1.42 4.00
CA VAL A 200 -13.13 -2.77 4.44
C VAL A 200 -14.38 -3.61 4.77
N PHE A 201 -15.43 -3.00 5.33
CA PHE A 201 -16.69 -3.69 5.63
C PHE A 201 -17.51 -4.03 4.38
N SER A 202 -17.19 -3.40 3.26
CA SER A 202 -17.80 -3.66 1.96
C SER A 202 -16.91 -4.54 1.06
N ALA A 203 -15.79 -5.04 1.57
CA ALA A 203 -14.88 -5.90 0.82
C ALA A 203 -15.48 -7.30 0.58
N ASP A 204 -15.16 -7.91 -0.55
CA ASP A 204 -15.51 -9.32 -0.80
C ASP A 204 -14.57 -10.26 -0.03
N TYR A 205 -13.31 -9.87 0.07
CA TYR A 205 -12.28 -10.61 0.79
C TYR A 205 -11.44 -9.70 1.68
N VAL A 206 -11.02 -10.23 2.82
CA VAL A 206 -10.11 -9.53 3.74
C VAL A 206 -8.97 -10.47 4.12
N LEU A 207 -7.73 -10.08 3.83
CA LEU A 207 -6.54 -10.75 4.34
C LEU A 207 -6.10 -10.05 5.62
N TYR A 208 -6.30 -10.70 6.76
CA TYR A 208 -5.92 -10.19 8.08
C TYR A 208 -4.70 -10.93 8.60
N THR A 209 -3.65 -10.22 9.02
CA THR A 209 -2.49 -10.85 9.67
C THR A 209 -2.56 -10.72 11.19
N THR A 210 -2.24 -11.78 11.93
CA THR A 210 -2.31 -11.76 13.40
C THR A 210 -1.13 -11.02 14.04
N SER A 211 0.07 -11.10 13.45
CA SER A 211 1.26 -10.39 13.95
C SER A 211 1.28 -8.93 13.50
N GLU A 212 1.97 -8.09 14.27
CA GLU A 212 2.33 -6.73 13.86
C GLU A 212 3.81 -6.72 13.47
N TYR A 213 4.11 -6.78 12.17
CA TYR A 213 5.46 -6.49 11.70
C TYR A 213 5.69 -4.97 11.74
N TYR A 214 6.43 -4.51 12.73
CA TYR A 214 6.83 -3.11 12.87
C TYR A 214 8.20 -2.87 12.26
N SER A 215 8.25 -2.34 11.04
CA SER A 215 9.46 -1.62 10.64
C SER A 215 9.47 -0.27 11.35
N ALA A 216 10.47 0.00 12.20
CA ALA A 216 10.62 1.26 12.94
C ALA A 216 10.56 2.53 12.06
N ARG A 217 10.76 2.39 10.74
CA ARG A 217 10.75 3.47 9.75
C ARG A 217 9.36 3.91 9.28
N TRP A 218 8.33 3.07 9.46
CA TRP A 218 6.99 3.32 8.93
C TRP A 218 5.94 3.19 10.04
N LYS A 219 5.65 4.30 10.74
CA LYS A 219 4.47 4.39 11.61
C LYS A 219 3.20 4.38 10.75
N VAL A 220 2.74 3.21 10.33
CA VAL A 220 1.45 3.06 9.62
C VAL A 220 0.33 3.09 10.67
N LYS A 221 -0.03 4.29 11.17
CA LYS A 221 -1.09 4.45 12.18
C LYS A 221 -2.46 3.91 11.72
N TYR A 222 -2.75 3.99 10.42
CA TYR A 222 -4.09 3.72 9.88
C TYR A 222 -4.41 2.23 9.69
N SER A 223 -3.41 1.38 9.50
CA SER A 223 -3.61 -0.07 9.37
C SER A 223 -4.00 -0.72 10.69
N THR A 224 -3.43 -0.25 11.82
CA THR A 224 -3.81 -0.71 13.17
C THR A 224 -5.26 -0.35 13.47
N LEU A 225 -5.71 0.85 13.08
CA LEU A 225 -7.11 1.26 13.22
C LEU A 225 -8.05 0.39 12.36
N ALA A 226 -7.73 0.19 11.08
CA ALA A 226 -8.52 -0.64 10.18
C ALA A 226 -8.63 -2.10 10.67
N ARG A 227 -7.53 -2.67 11.17
CA ARG A 227 -7.49 -4.00 11.78
C ARG A 227 -8.39 -4.11 13.01
N LYS A 228 -8.26 -3.14 13.92
CA LYS A 228 -9.05 -3.10 15.16
C LYS A 228 -10.54 -3.04 14.83
N LEU A 229 -10.93 -2.14 13.94
CA LEU A 229 -12.33 -1.99 13.53
C LEU A 229 -12.86 -3.20 12.78
N PHE A 230 -12.06 -3.82 11.90
CA PHE A 230 -12.45 -5.05 11.21
C PHE A 230 -12.74 -6.18 12.18
N ILE A 231 -11.86 -6.43 13.15
CA ILE A 231 -12.07 -7.49 14.14
C ILE A 231 -13.28 -7.18 15.01
N THR A 232 -13.42 -5.95 15.51
CA THR A 232 -14.59 -5.59 16.32
C THR A 232 -15.88 -5.71 15.52
N TYR A 233 -15.90 -5.23 14.26
CA TYR A 233 -17.03 -5.39 13.35
C TYR A 233 -17.36 -6.88 13.14
N ASN A 234 -16.37 -7.69 12.79
CA ASN A 234 -16.62 -9.10 12.47
C ASN A 234 -17.03 -9.92 13.69
N ASN A 235 -16.57 -9.58 14.89
CA ASN A 235 -17.02 -10.21 16.13
C ASN A 235 -18.50 -9.92 16.44
N ILE A 236 -19.03 -8.80 15.94
CA ILE A 236 -20.43 -8.41 16.12
C ILE A 236 -21.30 -9.06 15.04
N THR A 237 -20.85 -8.98 13.80
CA THR A 237 -21.69 -9.30 12.64
C THR A 237 -21.49 -10.74 12.18
N GLY A 238 -20.31 -11.33 12.38
CA GLY A 238 -19.97 -12.67 11.88
C GLY A 238 -19.95 -12.76 10.36
N VAL A 239 -19.95 -11.62 9.67
CA VAL A 239 -20.20 -11.52 8.23
C VAL A 239 -19.00 -12.00 7.41
N PHE A 240 -17.81 -11.90 7.96
CA PHE A 240 -16.58 -12.40 7.35
C PHE A 240 -16.23 -13.75 7.97
N VAL A 241 -16.32 -14.80 7.16
CA VAL A 241 -15.99 -16.17 7.56
C VAL A 241 -14.55 -16.48 7.17
N PRO A 242 -13.72 -17.00 8.10
CA PRO A 242 -12.36 -17.40 7.78
C PRO A 242 -12.38 -18.60 6.81
N ILE A 243 -11.64 -18.49 5.71
CA ILE A 243 -11.53 -19.53 4.69
C ILE A 243 -10.28 -20.35 4.93
N GLU A 244 -9.13 -19.69 5.01
CA GLU A 244 -7.85 -20.36 5.02
C GLU A 244 -6.81 -19.55 5.79
N LYS A 245 -5.87 -20.28 6.41
CA LYS A 245 -4.75 -19.75 7.16
C LYS A 245 -3.47 -19.99 6.37
N PHE A 246 -2.64 -18.94 6.27
CA PHE A 246 -1.39 -18.89 5.54
C PHE A 246 -0.26 -18.58 6.52
N GLU A 247 0.82 -19.34 6.47
CA GLU A 247 1.98 -19.17 7.35
C GLU A 247 3.17 -18.69 6.53
N PHE A 248 3.53 -17.42 6.73
CA PHE A 248 4.62 -16.81 5.98
C PHE A 248 5.99 -17.16 6.60
N PRO A 249 7.08 -17.19 5.82
CA PRO A 249 8.41 -17.55 6.31
C PRO A 249 8.95 -16.72 7.48
N ASP A 250 8.43 -15.51 7.68
CA ASP A 250 8.78 -14.64 8.81
C ASP A 250 7.98 -14.94 10.09
N GLY A 251 7.17 -16.01 10.09
CA GLY A 251 6.28 -16.41 11.17
C GLY A 251 4.98 -15.63 11.25
N THR A 252 4.73 -14.70 10.32
CA THR A 252 3.44 -14.01 10.22
C THR A 252 2.36 -15.02 9.82
N ILE A 253 1.24 -14.99 10.53
CA ILE A 253 0.05 -15.76 10.17
C ILE A 253 -0.94 -14.81 9.49
N GLY A 254 -1.29 -15.12 8.24
CA GLY A 254 -2.40 -14.51 7.52
C GLY A 254 -3.64 -15.38 7.59
N ILE A 255 -4.81 -14.77 7.73
CA ILE A 255 -6.10 -15.45 7.62
C ILE A 255 -6.88 -14.73 6.52
N LEU A 256 -7.26 -15.46 5.48
CA LEU A 256 -8.14 -14.98 4.44
C LEU A 256 -9.59 -15.16 4.90
N TYR A 257 -10.32 -14.06 4.92
CA TYR A 257 -11.75 -14.07 5.18
C TYR A 257 -12.50 -13.81 3.89
N ARG A 258 -13.62 -14.51 3.71
CA ARG A 258 -14.61 -14.22 2.68
C ARG A 258 -15.81 -13.57 3.32
N HIS A 259 -16.30 -12.53 2.68
CA HIS A 259 -17.56 -11.92 3.02
C HIS A 259 -18.70 -12.87 2.62
N GLU A 260 -19.50 -13.34 3.58
CA GLU A 260 -20.70 -14.11 3.26
C GLU A 260 -21.86 -13.18 2.87
N LYS A 261 -22.64 -13.58 1.87
CA LYS A 261 -23.76 -12.79 1.33
C LYS A 261 -24.87 -12.70 2.37
N ASP A 262 -24.72 -11.77 3.30
CA ASP A 262 -25.62 -11.53 4.41
C ASP A 262 -27.05 -11.17 3.92
N GLU A 263 -28.00 -12.07 4.15
CA GLU A 263 -29.45 -11.82 4.07
C GLU A 263 -30.07 -11.60 5.45
N THR A 264 -29.30 -11.76 6.54
CA THR A 264 -29.83 -11.69 7.89
C THR A 264 -29.79 -10.26 8.43
N LEU A 265 -30.98 -9.76 8.81
CA LEU A 265 -31.07 -8.49 9.52
C LEU A 265 -30.58 -8.71 10.96
N PHE A 266 -29.52 -8.03 11.37
CA PHE A 266 -29.08 -8.07 12.76
C PHE A 266 -30.15 -7.48 13.67
N SER A 267 -30.42 -8.15 14.79
CA SER A 267 -31.07 -7.51 15.93
C SER A 267 -30.20 -6.33 16.39
N ASN A 268 -30.79 -5.23 16.83
CA ASN A 268 -30.03 -4.11 17.37
C ASN A 268 -29.16 -4.59 18.55
N ILE A 269 -27.83 -4.44 18.44
CA ILE A 269 -26.86 -4.84 19.46
C ILE A 269 -26.40 -3.60 20.20
N SER A 270 -26.36 -3.65 21.54
CA SER A 270 -25.73 -2.63 22.38
C SER A 270 -24.92 -3.35 23.46
N LYS A 271 -23.60 -3.43 23.29
CA LYS A 271 -22.65 -4.02 24.24
C LYS A 271 -21.47 -3.07 24.42
N GLU A 272 -21.22 -2.61 25.65
CA GLU A 272 -20.07 -1.75 25.99
C GLU A 272 -19.88 -0.57 25.01
N ASN A 273 -18.76 -0.59 24.26
CA ASN A 273 -18.33 0.42 23.28
C ASN A 273 -18.85 0.16 21.85
N VAL A 274 -19.79 -0.77 21.72
CA VAL A 274 -20.39 -1.19 20.46
C VAL A 274 -21.89 -0.97 20.50
N ARG A 275 -22.39 -0.23 19.53
CA ARG A 275 -23.82 -0.15 19.23
C ARG A 275 -24.06 -0.35 17.73
N VAL A 276 -25.09 -1.09 17.37
CA VAL A 276 -25.53 -1.27 15.99
C VAL A 276 -27.03 -1.06 15.91
N MET A 277 -27.44 -0.21 14.97
CA MET A 277 -28.85 0.02 14.66
C MET A 277 -29.08 -0.19 13.17
N CYS A 278 -29.91 -1.17 12.82
CA CYS A 278 -30.25 -1.48 11.45
C CYS A 278 -31.73 -1.20 11.17
N LYS A 279 -32.02 -0.72 9.97
CA LYS A 279 -33.37 -0.42 9.49
C LYS A 279 -33.53 -0.95 8.07
N LYS A 280 -34.62 -1.67 7.83
CA LYS A 280 -35.04 -2.03 6.47
C LYS A 280 -35.58 -0.80 5.76
N GLU A 281 -35.18 -0.63 4.51
CA GLU A 281 -35.68 0.38 3.61
C GLU A 281 -36.18 -0.28 2.33
N ASN A 282 -37.04 0.43 1.63
CA ASN A 282 -37.51 0.03 0.32
C ASN A 282 -37.64 1.29 -0.52
N VAL A 283 -36.50 1.77 -1.01
CA VAL A 283 -36.44 2.97 -1.86
C VAL A 283 -35.80 2.63 -3.19
N THR A 284 -36.52 2.87 -4.27
CA THR A 284 -36.13 2.48 -5.63
C THR A 284 -35.66 3.69 -6.44
N PHE A 285 -34.47 3.56 -7.02
CA PHE A 285 -33.83 4.53 -7.89
C PHE A 285 -33.92 4.04 -9.35
N GLU A 286 -34.58 4.83 -10.20
CA GLU A 286 -34.80 4.53 -11.63
C GLU A 286 -35.43 3.16 -11.95
N GLY A 287 -35.95 2.43 -10.96
CA GLY A 287 -36.37 1.03 -11.15
C GLY A 287 -35.20 0.05 -11.35
N LYS A 288 -33.96 0.49 -11.13
CA LYS A 288 -32.73 -0.29 -11.36
C LYS A 288 -32.03 -0.69 -10.07
N ILE A 289 -32.05 0.19 -9.06
CA ILE A 289 -31.35 0.00 -7.80
C ILE A 289 -32.34 0.21 -6.66
N GLN A 290 -32.34 -0.69 -5.69
CA GLN A 290 -33.19 -0.60 -4.51
C GLN A 290 -32.33 -0.49 -3.26
N LEU A 291 -32.53 0.54 -2.45
CA LEU A 291 -32.01 0.60 -1.09
C LEU A 291 -32.83 -0.34 -0.22
N THR A 292 -32.14 -1.29 0.41
CA THR A 292 -32.79 -2.38 1.17
C THR A 292 -32.56 -2.29 2.67
N VAL A 293 -31.36 -1.87 3.08
CA VAL A 293 -31.00 -1.79 4.50
C VAL A 293 -30.04 -0.63 4.72
N ILE A 294 -30.20 0.03 5.86
CA ILE A 294 -29.22 0.96 6.41
C ILE A 294 -28.89 0.55 7.84
N CYS A 295 -27.61 0.46 8.13
CA CYS A 295 -27.08 0.17 9.45
C CYS A 295 -26.15 1.29 9.90
N VAL A 296 -26.31 1.72 11.15
CA VAL A 296 -25.39 2.65 11.80
C VAL A 296 -24.63 1.87 12.87
N TYR A 297 -23.31 1.93 12.79
CA TYR A 297 -22.41 1.29 13.76
C TYR A 297 -21.67 2.36 14.54
N TRP A 298 -21.64 2.20 15.86
CA TRP A 298 -20.76 2.90 16.77
C TRP A 298 -19.78 1.89 17.32
N ILE A 299 -18.52 2.00 16.94
CA ILE A 299 -17.47 1.04 17.30
C ILE A 299 -16.28 1.85 17.84
N GLU A 300 -16.03 1.75 19.13
CA GLU A 300 -14.84 2.35 19.77
C GLU A 300 -14.64 3.85 19.47
N GLY A 301 -15.72 4.62 19.55
CA GLY A 301 -15.70 6.07 19.28
C GLY A 301 -15.80 6.44 17.81
N ILE A 302 -15.83 5.47 16.89
CA ILE A 302 -16.06 5.70 15.47
C ILE A 302 -17.51 5.42 15.14
N SER A 303 -18.13 6.35 14.41
CA SER A 303 -19.49 6.22 13.91
C SER A 303 -19.45 6.06 12.40
N LEU A 304 -20.14 5.05 11.86
CA LEU A 304 -20.24 4.83 10.42
C LEU A 304 -21.65 4.42 10.03
N ILE A 305 -22.01 4.72 8.79
CA ILE A 305 -23.24 4.27 8.17
C ILE A 305 -22.88 3.31 7.03
N GLU A 306 -23.47 2.13 7.06
CA GLU A 306 -23.46 1.15 5.97
C GLU A 306 -24.83 1.18 5.31
N TYR A 307 -24.85 1.15 3.98
CA TYR A 307 -26.05 1.06 3.19
C TYR A 307 -25.94 -0.11 2.22
N ARG A 308 -27.03 -0.87 2.09
CA ARG A 308 -27.11 -2.06 1.25
C ARG A 308 -28.09 -1.86 0.10
N TRP A 309 -27.62 -2.12 -1.10
CA TRP A 309 -28.38 -2.00 -2.33
C TRP A 309 -28.69 -3.38 -2.90
N LYS A 310 -29.87 -3.54 -3.50
CA LYS A 310 -30.19 -4.62 -4.41
C LYS A 310 -30.31 -4.05 -5.82
N VAL A 311 -29.40 -4.45 -6.70
CA VAL A 311 -29.42 -4.10 -8.12
C VAL A 311 -30.39 -5.06 -8.81
N LEU A 312 -31.42 -4.49 -9.41
CA LEU A 312 -32.51 -5.21 -10.07
C LEU A 312 -32.20 -5.46 -11.54
N LYS A 313 -31.52 -4.51 -12.20
CA LYS A 313 -31.18 -4.51 -13.63
C LYS A 313 -29.83 -3.82 -13.85
N GLY A 314 -29.15 -4.14 -14.96
CA GLY A 314 -27.90 -3.48 -15.34
C GLY A 314 -28.09 -1.96 -15.49
N ILE A 315 -27.13 -1.19 -14.97
CA ILE A 315 -27.22 0.27 -14.89
C ILE A 315 -26.67 0.95 -16.13
N GLY A 316 -25.55 0.44 -16.69
CA GLY A 316 -24.90 0.98 -17.89
C GLY A 316 -24.17 2.31 -17.70
N THR A 317 -24.25 2.94 -16.54
CA THR A 317 -23.67 4.25 -16.23
C THR A 317 -22.98 4.25 -14.87
N ASP A 318 -21.88 4.99 -14.76
CA ASP A 318 -21.08 5.12 -13.54
C ASP A 318 -21.60 6.24 -12.64
N TYR A 319 -22.65 5.95 -11.89
CA TYR A 319 -23.18 6.83 -10.85
C TYR A 319 -22.21 7.04 -9.68
N THR A 320 -22.25 8.26 -9.14
CA THR A 320 -21.63 8.63 -7.85
C THR A 320 -22.68 8.50 -6.75
N ILE A 321 -22.32 7.92 -5.61
CA ILE A 321 -23.19 7.86 -4.43
C ILE A 321 -23.00 9.16 -3.65
N PHE A 322 -24.10 9.81 -3.26
CA PHE A 322 -24.06 10.94 -2.33
C PHE A 322 -24.79 10.60 -1.04
N VAL A 323 -24.22 11.04 0.08
CA VAL A 323 -24.83 10.98 1.40
C VAL A 323 -24.88 12.40 1.96
N HIS A 324 -26.08 12.91 2.18
CA HIS A 324 -26.31 14.22 2.78
C HIS A 324 -26.91 14.06 4.17
N LEU A 325 -26.29 14.69 5.15
CA LEU A 325 -26.82 14.84 6.49
C LEU A 325 -27.29 16.28 6.63
N THR A 326 -28.59 16.48 6.86
CA THR A 326 -29.16 17.82 7.02
C THR A 326 -29.68 18.06 8.42
N ASP A 327 -29.91 19.33 8.75
CA ASP A 327 -30.71 19.72 9.90
C ASP A 327 -32.22 19.55 9.63
N GLU A 328 -33.04 20.02 10.57
CA GLU A 328 -34.51 19.99 10.47
C GLU A 328 -35.07 20.95 9.41
N ASN A 329 -34.33 22.01 9.08
CA ASN A 329 -34.68 23.00 8.07
C ASN A 329 -34.29 22.56 6.65
N GLY A 330 -33.55 21.45 6.53
CA GLY A 330 -33.06 20.91 5.25
C GLY A 330 -31.70 21.45 4.82
N ASN A 331 -31.02 22.24 5.67
CA ASN A 331 -29.67 22.72 5.41
C ASN A 331 -28.67 21.56 5.54
N THR A 332 -27.79 21.41 4.55
CA THR A 332 -26.74 20.39 4.57
C THR A 332 -25.71 20.72 5.65
N LEU A 333 -25.66 19.89 6.70
CA LEU A 333 -24.66 19.96 7.76
C LEU A 333 -23.39 19.21 7.39
N PHE A 334 -23.54 18.11 6.65
CA PHE A 334 -22.43 17.31 6.15
C PHE A 334 -22.84 16.64 4.84
N GLN A 335 -21.89 16.53 3.92
CA GLN A 335 -22.08 15.84 2.64
C GLN A 335 -20.85 15.00 2.33
N MET A 336 -21.09 13.83 1.76
CA MET A 336 -20.04 12.93 1.29
C MET A 336 -20.48 12.31 -0.03
N ASP A 337 -19.79 12.69 -1.09
CA ASP A 337 -19.99 12.18 -2.44
C ASP A 337 -18.80 11.31 -2.80
N HIS A 338 -19.05 10.08 -3.20
CA HIS A 338 -17.99 9.16 -3.55
C HIS A 338 -18.40 8.15 -4.61
N LYS A 339 -17.41 7.67 -5.35
CA LYS A 339 -17.60 6.53 -6.24
C LYS A 339 -17.74 5.26 -5.40
N PRO A 340 -18.58 4.29 -5.81
CA PRO A 340 -18.66 3.02 -5.09
C PRO A 340 -17.30 2.32 -5.05
N CYS A 341 -17.00 1.67 -3.92
CA CYS A 341 -15.69 1.08 -3.63
C CYS A 341 -14.50 2.01 -3.91
N ASN A 342 -14.65 3.32 -3.67
CA ASN A 342 -13.64 4.33 -4.02
C ASN A 342 -13.21 4.31 -5.50
N GLY A 343 -14.13 3.99 -6.41
CA GLY A 343 -13.88 3.93 -7.85
C GLY A 343 -13.46 2.56 -8.37
N LEU A 344 -13.32 1.55 -7.50
CA LEU A 344 -12.96 0.18 -7.90
C LEU A 344 -14.17 -0.63 -8.39
N CYS A 345 -15.40 -0.23 -8.00
CA CYS A 345 -16.65 -0.86 -8.42
C CYS A 345 -17.54 0.15 -9.16
N PRO A 346 -17.23 0.52 -10.40
CA PRO A 346 -18.14 1.34 -11.21
C PRO A 346 -19.54 0.69 -11.27
N THR A 347 -20.59 1.49 -11.09
CA THR A 347 -21.99 1.02 -11.10
C THR A 347 -22.40 0.48 -12.47
N SER A 348 -21.75 0.89 -13.57
CA SER A 348 -21.96 0.26 -14.89
C SER A 348 -21.62 -1.23 -14.89
N LYS A 349 -20.69 -1.68 -14.04
CA LYS A 349 -20.26 -3.08 -13.91
C LYS A 349 -21.02 -3.85 -12.84
N TRP A 350 -21.95 -3.22 -12.12
CA TRP A 350 -22.73 -3.90 -11.11
C TRP A 350 -23.65 -4.95 -11.74
N LYS A 351 -23.42 -6.21 -11.38
CA LYS A 351 -24.33 -7.31 -11.71
C LYS A 351 -25.59 -7.23 -10.83
N PRO A 352 -26.75 -7.70 -11.31
CA PRO A 352 -27.93 -7.86 -10.45
C PRO A 352 -27.57 -8.66 -9.20
N GLY A 353 -28.04 -8.19 -8.04
CA GLY A 353 -27.66 -8.76 -6.74
C GLY A 353 -27.38 -7.70 -5.68
N ASN A 354 -26.73 -8.12 -4.60
CA ASN A 354 -26.51 -7.28 -3.43
C ASN A 354 -25.18 -6.54 -3.53
N HIS A 355 -25.23 -5.23 -3.29
CA HIS A 355 -24.07 -4.32 -3.28
C HIS A 355 -24.10 -3.50 -1.98
N ARG A 356 -22.95 -2.96 -1.60
CA ARG A 356 -22.78 -2.28 -0.32
C ARG A 356 -21.95 -1.02 -0.48
N GLY A 357 -22.10 -0.12 0.47
CA GLY A 357 -21.11 0.90 0.72
C GLY A 357 -21.25 1.44 2.12
N SER A 358 -20.27 2.24 2.52
CA SER A 358 -20.22 2.78 3.86
C SER A 358 -19.43 4.08 3.90
N ILE A 359 -19.81 4.97 4.80
CA ILE A 359 -19.06 6.20 5.09
C ILE A 359 -18.89 6.40 6.59
N LEU A 360 -17.89 7.18 6.97
CA LEU A 360 -17.79 7.72 8.34
C LEU A 360 -18.84 8.80 8.53
N LEU A 361 -19.47 8.79 9.71
CA LEU A 361 -20.31 9.89 10.16
C LEU A 361 -19.44 11.00 10.76
N PRO A 362 -19.88 12.27 10.68
CA PRO A 362 -19.17 13.41 11.24
C PRO A 362 -19.24 13.43 12.79
N SER A 363 -18.95 14.57 13.39
CA SER A 363 -19.12 14.80 14.82
C SER A 363 -20.55 14.47 15.29
N PRO A 364 -20.75 14.15 16.57
CA PRO A 364 -22.08 13.90 17.12
C PRO A 364 -23.06 15.07 16.92
N GLY A 365 -24.31 14.73 16.62
CA GLY A 365 -25.37 15.68 16.33
C GLY A 365 -26.69 14.98 15.98
N CYS A 366 -27.69 15.79 15.60
CA CYS A 366 -28.97 15.32 15.06
C CYS A 366 -29.01 15.59 13.56
N TYR A 367 -29.15 14.53 12.77
CA TYR A 367 -29.07 14.55 11.32
C TYR A 367 -30.28 13.88 10.69
N ARG A 368 -30.84 14.47 9.65
CA ARG A 368 -31.72 13.77 8.70
C ARG A 368 -30.88 13.22 7.56
N ILE A 369 -30.84 11.89 7.44
CA ILE A 369 -30.04 11.17 6.46
C ILE A 369 -30.79 11.15 5.12
N ARG A 370 -30.11 11.65 4.09
CA ARG A 370 -30.54 11.62 2.70
C ARG A 370 -29.50 10.94 1.84
N LEU A 371 -29.93 10.05 0.97
CA LEU A 371 -29.06 9.24 0.13
C LEU A 371 -29.51 9.29 -1.33
N GLY A 372 -28.59 9.09 -2.26
CA GLY A 372 -28.95 8.89 -3.66
C GLY A 372 -27.76 8.75 -4.58
N PHE A 373 -28.07 8.78 -5.87
CA PHE A 373 -27.11 8.61 -6.95
C PHE A 373 -27.11 9.84 -7.84
N TRP A 374 -25.91 10.28 -8.23
CA TRP A 374 -25.68 11.32 -9.22
C TRP A 374 -25.21 10.66 -10.52
N ASP A 375 -25.87 10.98 -11.62
CA ASP A 375 -25.46 10.62 -12.97
C ASP A 375 -24.50 11.69 -13.50
N PRO A 376 -23.19 11.41 -13.61
CA PRO A 376 -22.22 12.38 -14.11
C PRO A 376 -22.35 12.65 -15.61
N THR A 377 -22.93 11.73 -16.38
CA THR A 377 -23.10 11.86 -17.83
C THR A 377 -24.22 12.84 -18.14
N ASN A 378 -25.38 12.64 -17.51
CA ASN A 378 -26.55 13.51 -17.70
C ASN A 378 -26.55 14.72 -16.75
N ARG A 379 -25.65 14.76 -15.76
CA ARG A 379 -25.54 15.80 -14.73
C ARG A 379 -26.86 16.00 -13.96
N VAL A 380 -27.50 14.89 -13.61
CA VAL A 380 -28.77 14.89 -12.87
C VAL A 380 -28.71 13.88 -11.72
N ARG A 381 -29.59 14.07 -10.73
CA ARG A 381 -29.84 13.05 -9.70
C ARG A 381 -30.74 11.97 -10.26
N VAL A 382 -30.37 10.71 -10.01
CA VAL A 382 -31.16 9.54 -10.37
C VAL A 382 -32.50 9.60 -9.66
N SER A 383 -33.59 9.42 -10.41
CA SER A 383 -34.96 9.60 -9.91
C SER A 383 -35.32 8.59 -8.82
N VAL A 384 -35.81 9.08 -7.68
CA VAL A 384 -36.42 8.25 -6.63
C VAL A 384 -37.89 8.03 -6.96
N LYS A 385 -38.30 6.76 -7.13
CA LYS A 385 -39.67 6.39 -7.55
C LYS A 385 -40.69 6.46 -6.42
N ASP A 386 -40.26 6.19 -5.20
CA ASP A 386 -41.11 6.23 -4.01
C ASP A 386 -41.36 7.67 -3.58
N LYS A 387 -42.53 8.23 -3.92
CA LYS A 387 -42.87 9.64 -3.69
C LYS A 387 -42.76 10.03 -2.22
N ASP A 388 -43.22 9.19 -1.30
CA ASP A 388 -43.20 9.46 0.14
C ASP A 388 -41.79 9.45 0.74
N LYS A 389 -40.83 8.89 0.00
CA LYS A 389 -39.42 8.80 0.39
C LYS A 389 -38.54 9.75 -0.41
N ASN A 390 -39.12 10.59 -1.27
CA ASN A 390 -38.41 11.58 -2.06
C ASN A 390 -38.63 12.97 -1.45
N ASP A 391 -37.56 13.70 -1.15
CA ASP A 391 -37.64 15.06 -0.59
C ASP A 391 -37.89 16.17 -1.62
N GLY A 392 -38.47 15.81 -2.77
CA GLY A 392 -38.67 16.71 -3.91
C GLY A 392 -37.42 16.97 -4.76
N HIS A 393 -36.24 16.52 -4.32
CA HIS A 393 -34.97 16.76 -5.02
C HIS A 393 -34.26 15.47 -5.43
N ASN A 394 -35.01 14.37 -5.57
CA ASN A 394 -34.48 13.03 -5.87
C ASN A 394 -33.45 12.56 -4.84
N ARG A 395 -33.68 12.88 -3.56
CA ARG A 395 -32.93 12.32 -2.44
C ARG A 395 -33.85 11.43 -1.62
N ALA A 396 -33.39 10.21 -1.36
CA ALA A 396 -34.10 9.26 -0.52
C ALA A 396 -34.04 9.70 0.94
N VAL A 397 -35.20 9.96 1.56
CA VAL A 397 -35.34 10.25 2.98
C VAL A 397 -35.36 8.95 3.76
N VAL A 398 -34.26 8.67 4.45
CA VAL A 398 -34.07 7.40 5.16
C VAL A 398 -34.58 7.50 6.60
N GLY A 399 -34.18 8.56 7.30
CA GLY A 399 -34.54 8.73 8.70
C GLY A 399 -33.72 9.79 9.40
N GLN A 400 -33.95 9.89 10.71
CA GLN A 400 -33.24 10.80 11.60
C GLN A 400 -32.30 10.02 12.51
N LEU A 401 -31.10 10.54 12.69
CA LEU A 401 -30.05 10.01 13.55
C LEU A 401 -29.61 11.08 14.52
N CYS A 402 -29.84 10.88 15.81
CA CYS A 402 -29.38 11.75 16.89
C CYS A 402 -28.43 10.98 17.80
N TYR A 403 -27.20 11.46 17.95
CA TYR A 403 -26.24 10.90 18.90
C TYR A 403 -25.42 12.00 19.57
N LYS A 404 -25.04 11.79 20.83
CA LYS A 404 -24.25 12.72 21.63
C LYS A 404 -22.79 12.28 21.68
N ALA A 405 -21.89 13.24 21.85
CA ALA A 405 -20.50 12.93 22.14
C ALA A 405 -20.40 12.20 23.48
N THR A 406 -19.73 11.05 23.49
CA THR A 406 -19.40 10.31 24.72
C THR A 406 -18.17 10.87 25.43
N THR A 407 -17.47 11.83 24.83
CA THR A 407 -16.26 12.43 25.43
C THR A 407 -16.33 13.95 25.31
N ILE A 408 -16.48 14.62 26.46
CA ILE A 408 -16.19 16.05 26.59
C ILE A 408 -14.67 16.14 26.75
N ILE A 409 -13.98 16.71 25.77
CA ILE A 409 -12.60 17.13 25.98
C ILE A 409 -12.70 18.46 26.72
N ASP A 410 -12.41 18.45 28.03
CA ASP A 410 -12.20 19.68 28.79
C ASP A 410 -10.87 20.29 28.32
N LEU A 411 -10.94 21.48 27.75
CA LEU A 411 -9.78 22.25 27.28
C LEU A 411 -9.38 23.36 28.26
N ARG A 412 -9.76 23.22 29.54
CA ARG A 412 -9.31 24.12 30.62
C ARG A 412 -7.84 23.96 30.95
#